data_AF-A0A0R2QPA6-F1
#
_entry.id   AF-A0A0R2QPA6-F1
#
_cell.length_a   1.000
_cell.length_b   1.000
_cell.length_c   1.000
_cell.angle_alpha   90.00
_cell.angle_beta   90.00
_cell.angle_gamma   90.00
#
_symmetry.space_group_name_H-M   'P 1'
#
loop_
_entity.id
_entity.type
_entity.pdbx_description
1 polymer ?
#
loop_
_entity_poly.entity_id
_entity_poly.type
_entity_poly.pdbx_seq_one_letter_code
_entity_poly.pdbx_strand_id
1 'polypeptide(L)' 'MLPALDKAARTIAELSGQSYSLPQAVITTDEVVVTVRLRVPQVAPFFSFTVTRVAHEPLERYISEMDR' A
#
# COMPACT_ATOMS: atom_id res chain seq x y z
N MET A 1 -0.28 1.69 -14.67
CA MET A 1 -0.49 1.72 -13.20
C MET A 1 0.81 1.28 -12.56
N LEU A 2 1.29 1.92 -11.48
CA LEU A 2 2.55 1.51 -10.85
C LEU A 2 2.44 0.05 -10.40
N PRO A 3 3.40 -0.84 -10.76
CA PRO A 3 3.28 -2.27 -10.45
C PRO A 3 3.14 -2.55 -8.95
N ALA A 4 3.80 -1.76 -8.11
CA ALA A 4 3.64 -1.82 -6.65
C ALA A 4 2.18 -1.62 -6.18
N LEU A 5 1.38 -0.80 -6.90
CA LEU A 5 -0.03 -0.60 -6.59
C LEU A 5 -0.90 -1.78 -7.00
N ASP A 6 -0.61 -2.42 -8.15
CA ASP A 6 -1.32 -3.63 -8.59
C ASP A 6 -1.04 -4.79 -7.63
N LYS A 7 0.23 -4.99 -7.28
CA LYS A 7 0.64 -5.96 -6.27
C LYS A 7 -0.05 -5.70 -4.93
N ALA A 8 -0.06 -4.46 -4.45
CA ALA A 8 -0.73 -4.11 -3.21
C ALA A 8 -2.23 -4.44 -3.28
N ALA A 9 -2.91 -4.08 -4.36
CA ALA A 9 -4.34 -4.40 -4.54
C ALA A 9 -4.59 -5.92 -4.58
N ARG A 10 -3.76 -6.68 -5.29
CA ARG A 10 -3.85 -8.14 -5.36
C ARG A 10 -3.62 -8.79 -4.01
N THR A 11 -2.55 -8.43 -3.30
CA THR A 11 -2.23 -8.99 -1.98
C THR A 11 -3.34 -8.68 -0.96
N ILE A 12 -3.94 -7.48 -1.01
CA ILE A 12 -5.10 -7.16 -0.16
C ILE A 12 -6.26 -8.12 -0.46
N ALA A 13 -6.55 -8.36 -1.74
CA ALA A 13 -7.60 -9.29 -2.15
C ALA A 13 -7.29 -10.76 -1.76
N GLU A 14 -6.05 -11.21 -1.98
CA GLU A 14 -5.57 -12.55 -1.61
C GLU A 14 -5.70 -12.83 -0.11
N LEU A 15 -5.40 -11.82 0.72
CA LEU A 15 -5.54 -11.90 2.17
C LEU A 15 -6.98 -11.66 2.66
N SER A 16 -7.96 -11.57 1.75
CA SER A 16 -9.35 -11.23 2.06
C SER A 16 -9.50 -9.92 2.86
N GLY A 17 -8.53 -9.03 2.72
CA GLY A 17 -8.53 -7.72 3.36
C GLY A 17 -9.47 -6.76 2.64
N GLN A 18 -9.94 -5.74 3.35
CA GLN A 18 -10.72 -4.65 2.77
C GLN A 18 -9.88 -3.38 2.73
N SER A 19 -9.67 -2.82 1.55
CA SER A 19 -9.08 -1.50 1.42
C SER A 19 -10.06 -0.43 1.90
N TYR A 20 -9.59 0.51 2.71
CA TYR A 20 -10.38 1.69 3.08
C TYR A 20 -10.40 2.71 1.93
N SER A 21 -9.28 2.82 1.23
CA SER A 21 -9.09 3.62 0.02
C SER A 21 -8.19 2.87 -0.95
N LEU A 22 -8.21 3.25 -2.23
CA LEU A 22 -7.25 2.72 -3.20
C LEU A 22 -5.82 2.94 -2.71
N PRO A 23 -4.90 1.96 -2.87
CA PRO A 23 -3.48 2.16 -2.64
C PRO A 23 -2.96 3.37 -3.42
N GLN A 24 -2.08 4.14 -2.80
CA GLN A 24 -1.49 5.34 -3.40
C GLN A 24 0.02 5.21 -3.43
N ALA A 25 0.63 5.74 -4.48
CA ALA A 25 2.08 5.85 -4.58
C ALA A 25 2.44 7.26 -5.01
N VAL A 26 3.42 7.83 -4.33
CA VAL A 26 4.01 9.13 -4.64
C VAL A 26 5.47 8.88 -4.98
N ILE A 27 5.86 9.28 -6.18
CA ILE A 27 7.27 9.27 -6.59
C ILE A 27 7.82 10.66 -6.29
N THR A 28 8.88 10.70 -5.49
CA THR A 28 9.63 11.92 -5.19
C THR A 28 10.95 11.89 -5.97
N THR A 29 11.85 12.86 -5.73
CA THR A 29 13.14 12.92 -6.40
C THR A 29 14.05 11.73 -6.08
N ASP A 30 13.95 11.15 -4.88
CA ASP A 30 14.90 10.14 -4.39
C ASP A 30 14.25 8.80 -4.00
N GLU A 31 12.93 8.80 -3.76
CA GLU A 31 12.21 7.62 -3.28
C GLU A 31 10.80 7.48 -3.87
N VAL A 32 10.32 6.24 -3.87
CA VAL A 32 8.93 5.87 -4.08
C VAL A 32 8.29 5.57 -2.74
N VAL A 33 7.26 6.32 -2.39
CA VAL A 33 6.49 6.14 -1.16
C VAL A 33 5.15 5.50 -1.52
N VAL A 34 4.90 4.28 -1.02
CA VAL A 34 3.64 3.56 -1.23
C VAL A 34 2.85 3.57 0.07
N THR A 35 1.61 4.05 0.00
CA THR A 35 0.68 4.10 1.14
C THR A 35 -0.51 3.19 0.88
N VAL A 36 -0.77 2.30 1.83
CA VAL A 36 -1.93 1.40 1.83
C VAL A 36 -2.76 1.66 3.09
N ARG A 37 -4.07 1.82 2.91
CA ARG A 37 -5.01 1.98 4.04
C ARG A 37 -6.02 0.84 4.04
N LEU A 38 -6.02 0.08 5.11
CA LEU A 38 -6.85 -1.12 5.29
C LEU A 38 -7.92 -0.87 6.34
N ARG A 39 -9.10 -1.45 6.13
CA ARG A 39 -10.11 -1.62 7.17
C ARG A 39 -9.73 -2.79 8.06
N VAL A 40 -9.87 -2.61 9.35
CA VAL A 40 -9.67 -3.64 10.37
C VAL A 40 -10.89 -3.69 11.30
N PRO A 41 -11.20 -4.85 11.90
CA PRO A 41 -12.24 -4.93 12.91
C PRO A 41 -11.98 -3.96 14.05
N GLN A 42 -13.03 -3.25 14.48
CA GLN A 42 -12.94 -2.35 15.62
C GLN A 42 -13.03 -3.16 16.92
N VAL A 43 -11.92 -3.22 17.67
CA VAL A 43 -11.85 -3.97 18.94
C VAL A 43 -12.43 -3.21 20.13
N ALA A 44 -12.49 -1.87 20.07
CA ALA A 44 -13.15 -1.03 21.08
C ALA A 44 -13.55 0.35 20.50
N PRO A 45 -14.50 1.07 21.13
CA PRO A 45 -15.15 2.27 20.56
C PRO A 45 -14.20 3.42 20.19
N PHE A 46 -13.01 3.48 20.78
CA PHE A 46 -12.03 4.55 20.57
C PHE A 46 -10.86 4.15 19.66
N PHE A 47 -10.81 2.89 19.22
CA PHE A 47 -9.78 2.42 18.30
C PHE A 47 -10.20 2.68 16.85
N SER A 48 -9.25 3.11 16.02
CA SER A 48 -9.51 3.29 14.59
C SER A 48 -9.86 1.94 13.95
N PHE A 49 -10.89 1.93 13.12
CA PHE A 49 -11.21 0.80 12.24
C PHE A 49 -10.33 0.81 10.97
N THR A 50 -9.29 1.64 10.92
CA THR A 50 -8.35 1.70 9.79
C THR A 50 -6.91 1.59 10.25
N VAL A 51 -6.10 0.88 9.48
CA VAL A 51 -4.64 0.85 9.63
C VAL A 51 -4.02 1.39 8.35
N THR A 52 -3.10 2.34 8.51
CA THR A 52 -2.29 2.86 7.41
C THR A 52 -0.90 2.23 7.49
N ARG A 53 -0.42 1.70 6.37
CA ARG A 53 0.95 1.22 6.20
C ARG A 53 1.62 2.03 5.09
N VAL A 54 2.84 2.44 5.35
CA VAL A 54 3.66 3.20 4.42
C VAL A 54 4.96 2.42 4.21
N ALA A 55 5.33 2.24 2.94
CA ALA A 55 6.60 1.66 2.54
C ALA A 55 7.38 2.72 1.75
N HIS A 56 8.67 2.81 2.03
CA HIS A 56 9.61 3.72 1.39
C HIS A 56 10.65 2.88 0.66
N GLU A 57 10.81 3.11 -0.64
CA GLU A 57 11.82 2.43 -1.45
C GLU A 57 12.67 3.48 -2.20
N PRO A 58 14.00 3.49 -2.04
CA PRO A 58 14.87 4.36 -2.83
C PRO A 58 14.71 4.07 -4.33
N LEU A 59 14.70 5.10 -5.18
CA LEU A 59 14.52 4.94 -6.62
C LEU A 59 15.57 4.03 -7.27
N GLU A 60 16.81 4.10 -6.79
CA GLU A 60 17.93 3.27 -7.22
C GLU A 60 17.68 1.76 -7.03
N ARG A 61 16.83 1.40 -6.06
CA ARG A 61 16.45 0.03 -5.73
C ARG A 61 15.03 -0.32 -6.15
N TYR A 62 14.27 0.66 -6.62
CA TYR A 62 12.90 0.45 -7.08
C TYR A 62 12.92 -0.25 -8.44
N ILE A 63 12.75 -1.57 -8.42
CA ILE A 63 12.57 -2.40 -9.62
C ILE A 63 11.06 -2.48 -9.90
N SER A 64 10.64 -1.92 -11.02
CA SER A 64 9.28 -2.11 -11.55
C SER A 64 9.03 -3.60 -11.82
N GLU A 65 7.87 -4.16 -11.48
CA GLU A 65 7.58 -5.57 -11.82
C GLU A 65 7.54 -5.83 -13.34
N MET A 66 7.52 -4.79 -14.19
CA MET A 66 7.71 -4.94 -15.64
C MET A 66 9.18 -5.19 -16.04
N ASP A 67 10.13 -4.77 -15.21
CA ASP A 67 11.58 -4.87 -15.45
C ASP A 67 12.20 -6.11 -14.78
N ARG A 68 11.37 -6.94 -14.12
CA ARG A 68 11.77 -8.20 -13.49
C ARG A 68 11.41 -9.41 -14.35
#